data_AF-A0A8X6GY43-F1
#
_entry.id   AF-A0A8X6GY43-F1
#
_cell.length_a   1.000
_cell.length_b   1.000
_cell.length_c   1.000
_cell.angle_alpha   90.00
_cell.angle_beta   90.00
_cell.angle_gamma   90.00
#
_symmetry.space_group_name_H-M   'P 1'
#
loop_
_entity.id
_entity.type
_entity.pdbx_description
1 polymer ?
#
loop_
_entity_poly.entity_id
_entity_poly.type
_entity_poly.pdbx_seq_one_letter_code
_entity_poly.pdbx_strand_id
1 'polypeptide(L)'
;MILSAVDKAKLKVKHRTENVAGVNLRIFESYKEGGDAHDLAGLAKGGAKLTSIKQTYTNAVEILVELATLQTTFYMLDEVIKSLNRRVNSLEQMYIPKVERTINYIENEMDERERQDFFRLKKIQEIKKKDMDRRAQAIDKWNKEKESQKEN
;
A
#
# COMPACT_ATOMS: atom_id res chain seq x y z
N MET A 1 -0.98 45.77 39.46
CA MET A 1 -0.86 44.60 38.57
C MET A 1 -2.15 44.51 37.78
N ILE A 2 -2.20 45.07 36.57
CA ILE A 2 -3.45 45.17 35.79
C ILE A 2 -3.62 43.85 35.04
N LEU A 3 -4.29 42.88 35.69
CA LEU A 3 -4.93 41.77 35.00
C LEU A 3 -6.30 42.27 34.52
N SER A 4 -6.36 42.84 33.32
CA SER A 4 -7.64 43.00 32.62
C SER A 4 -7.96 41.69 31.90
N ALA A 5 -9.13 41.15 32.19
CA ALA A 5 -9.67 39.95 31.57
C ALA A 5 -9.67 40.07 30.04
N VAL A 6 -8.96 39.18 29.34
CA VAL A 6 -9.08 39.00 27.89
C VAL A 6 -10.30 38.11 27.67
N ASP A 7 -11.44 38.71 27.32
CA ASP A 7 -12.68 37.97 27.06
C ASP A 7 -12.64 37.24 25.69
N LYS A 8 -11.95 37.81 24.69
CA LYS A 8 -11.80 37.22 23.34
C LYS A 8 -10.41 37.45 22.75
N ALA A 9 -9.86 36.42 22.12
CA ALA A 9 -8.60 36.50 21.39
C ALA A 9 -8.72 37.36 20.13
N LYS A 10 -7.78 38.31 19.97
CA LYS A 10 -7.72 39.23 18.82
C LYS A 10 -7.22 38.56 17.53
N LEU A 11 -6.20 37.72 17.66
CA LEU A 11 -5.68 36.91 16.56
C LEU A 11 -6.16 35.48 16.78
N LYS A 12 -6.88 34.94 15.80
CA LYS A 12 -7.33 33.55 15.78
C LYS A 12 -6.63 32.83 14.65
N VAL A 13 -6.49 31.53 14.80
CA VAL A 13 -5.91 30.66 13.78
C VAL A 13 -7.02 29.78 13.23
N LYS A 14 -7.20 29.79 11.91
CA LYS A 14 -8.03 28.82 11.19
C LYS A 14 -7.10 27.79 10.57
N HIS A 15 -7.60 26.59 10.34
CA HIS A 15 -6.87 25.60 9.56
C HIS A 15 -7.68 25.25 8.32
N ARG A 16 -6.97 25.05 7.20
CA ARG A 16 -7.49 24.48 5.97
C ARG A 16 -6.79 23.15 5.71
N THR A 17 -7.53 22.18 5.18
CA THR A 17 -6.93 20.94 4.68
C THR A 17 -6.72 21.07 3.18
N GLU A 18 -5.51 20.78 2.73
CA GLU A 18 -5.14 20.76 1.31
C GLU A 18 -4.50 19.41 0.98
N ASN A 19 -4.89 18.83 -0.15
CA ASN A 19 -4.32 17.58 -0.59
C ASN A 19 -3.14 17.87 -1.53
N VAL A 20 -1.95 17.45 -1.12
CA VAL A 20 -0.74 17.52 -1.95
C VAL A 20 -0.19 16.11 -2.11
N ALA A 21 -0.09 15.65 -3.36
CA ALA A 21 0.46 14.34 -3.71
C ALA A 21 -0.20 13.14 -2.97
N GLY A 22 -1.51 13.22 -2.69
CA GLY A 22 -2.26 12.17 -2.01
C GLY A 22 -2.17 12.22 -0.48
N VAL A 23 -1.51 13.23 0.08
CA VAL A 23 -1.41 13.47 1.52
C VAL A 23 -2.22 14.71 1.88
N ASN A 24 -3.13 14.57 2.84
CA ASN A 24 -3.93 15.68 3.36
C ASN A 24 -3.11 16.49 4.37
N LEU A 25 -2.57 17.62 3.92
CA LEU A 25 -1.82 18.57 4.74
C LEU A 25 -2.77 19.55 5.43
N ARG A 26 -2.39 20.00 6.63
CA ARG A 26 -3.10 21.03 7.39
C ARG A 26 -2.28 22.31 7.30
N ILE A 27 -2.90 23.35 6.76
CA ILE A 27 -2.32 24.68 6.61
C ILE A 27 -2.99 25.59 7.63
N PHE A 28 -2.21 26.30 8.44
CA PHE A 28 -2.76 27.27 9.38
C PHE A 28 -2.73 28.67 8.77
N GLU A 29 -3.85 29.38 8.88
CA GLU A 29 -4.00 30.76 8.42
C GLU A 29 -4.38 31.62 9.63
N SER A 30 -3.66 32.71 9.84
CA SER A 30 -3.99 33.67 10.90
C SER A 30 -5.07 34.64 10.41
N TYR A 31 -6.09 34.89 11.24
CA TYR A 31 -7.17 35.82 10.97
C TYR A 31 -7.38 36.75 12.17
N LYS A 32 -7.46 38.05 11.90
CA LYS A 32 -7.73 39.08 12.91
C LYS A 32 -9.25 39.28 12.98
N GLU A 33 -9.84 38.97 14.13
CA GLU A 33 -11.28 39.12 14.35
C GLU A 33 -11.52 40.09 15.51
N GLY A 34 -12.04 41.28 15.18
CA GLY A 34 -12.45 42.31 16.16
C GLY A 34 -11.77 43.68 15.98
N GLY A 35 -12.47 44.72 16.44
CA GLY A 35 -11.95 46.08 16.58
C GLY A 35 -11.05 46.21 17.82
N ASP A 36 -10.12 47.15 17.79
CA ASP A 36 -9.09 47.26 18.81
C ASP A 36 -9.66 47.84 20.13
N ALA A 37 -9.94 46.98 21.11
CA ALA A 37 -10.43 47.41 22.43
C ALA A 37 -9.44 48.32 23.19
N HIS A 38 -8.20 48.42 22.71
CA HIS A 38 -7.11 49.21 23.30
C HIS A 38 -6.60 50.34 22.41
N ASP A 39 -7.30 50.70 21.31
CA ASP A 39 -6.90 51.85 20.48
C ASP A 39 -6.97 53.18 21.26
N LEU A 40 -7.80 53.22 22.31
CA LEU A 40 -7.98 54.36 23.21
C LEU A 40 -7.32 54.15 24.58
N ALA A 41 -6.27 53.33 24.69
CA ALA A 41 -5.46 53.27 25.90
C ALA A 41 -4.65 54.59 26.02
N GLY A 42 -5.31 55.63 26.55
CA GLY A 42 -4.82 57.00 26.72
C GLY A 42 -3.63 57.12 27.66
N LEU A 43 -2.48 56.57 27.26
CA LEU A 43 -1.21 56.73 27.93
C LEU A 43 -0.43 57.87 27.27
N ALA A 44 -0.75 59.11 27.66
CA ALA A 44 0.02 60.35 27.40
C ALA A 44 1.10 60.23 26.29
N LYS A 45 2.37 60.03 26.67
CA LYS A 45 3.52 59.82 25.74
C LYS A 45 3.88 58.34 25.49
N GLY A 46 3.29 57.40 26.24
CA GLY A 46 3.62 55.96 26.18
C GLY A 46 2.85 55.18 25.11
N GLY A 47 1.70 55.69 24.66
CA GLY A 47 0.85 55.03 23.68
C GLY A 47 1.56 54.71 22.36
N ALA A 48 2.39 55.61 21.86
CA ALA A 48 3.14 55.40 20.61
C ALA A 48 4.10 54.21 20.69
N LYS A 49 4.81 54.03 21.82
CA LYS A 49 5.71 52.89 22.02
C LYS A 49 4.93 51.59 22.18
N LEU A 50 3.79 51.62 22.89
CA LEU A 50 2.93 50.46 23.05
C LEU A 50 2.36 49.97 21.71
N THR A 51 1.92 50.89 20.83
CA THR A 51 1.47 50.56 19.48
C THR A 51 2.59 49.92 18.66
N SER A 52 3.83 50.45 18.72
CA SER A 52 4.97 49.84 18.04
C SER A 52 5.26 48.40 18.51
N ILE A 53 5.23 48.16 19.82
CA ILE A 53 5.45 46.81 20.39
C ILE A 53 4.34 45.86 19.96
N LYS A 54 3.09 46.32 19.95
CA LYS A 54 1.93 45.55 19.51
C LYS A 54 2.02 45.16 18.03
N GLN A 55 2.51 46.07 17.18
CA GLN A 55 2.76 45.78 15.76
C GLN A 55 3.83 44.70 15.62
N THR A 56 4.98 44.84 16.28
CA THR A 56 6.07 43.86 16.23
C THR A 56 5.62 42.49 16.76
N TYR A 57 4.86 42.46 17.86
CA TYR A 57 4.32 41.23 18.42
C TYR A 57 3.35 40.55 17.45
N THR A 58 2.45 41.31 16.82
CA THR A 58 1.51 40.77 15.84
C THR A 58 2.25 40.12 14.66
N ASN A 59 3.27 40.80 14.13
CA ASN A 59 4.09 40.25 13.04
C ASN A 59 4.86 38.99 13.49
N ALA A 60 5.40 38.97 14.71
CA ALA A 60 6.09 37.80 15.23
C ALA A 60 5.15 36.60 15.37
N VAL A 61 3.91 36.81 15.80
CA VAL A 61 2.91 35.73 15.91
C VAL A 61 2.49 35.23 14.53
N GLU A 62 2.35 36.10 13.52
CA GLU A 62 2.07 35.70 12.14
C GLU A 62 3.16 34.76 11.59
N ILE A 63 4.44 35.11 11.78
CA ILE A 63 5.59 34.25 11.39
C ILE A 63 5.57 32.91 12.15
N LEU A 64 5.24 32.92 13.44
CA LEU A 64 5.13 31.68 14.22
C LEU A 64 4.00 30.77 13.71
N VAL A 65 2.89 31.33 13.20
CA VAL A 65 1.82 30.54 12.58
C VAL A 65 2.28 29.89 11.26
N GLU A 66 3.05 30.63 10.45
CA GLU A 66 3.66 30.07 9.23
C GLU A 66 4.66 28.96 9.57
N LEU A 67 5.52 29.17 10.57
CA LEU A 67 6.46 28.15 11.04
C LEU A 67 5.75 26.90 11.57
N ALA A 68 4.71 27.09 12.38
CA ALA A 68 3.90 25.99 12.91
C ALA A 68 3.21 25.19 11.79
N THR A 69 2.82 25.86 10.71
CA THR A 69 2.31 25.20 9.49
C THR A 69 3.36 24.29 8.89
N LEU A 70 4.54 24.82 8.59
CA LEU A 70 5.63 24.04 7.99
C LEU A 70 6.05 22.87 8.89
N GLN A 71 6.13 23.08 10.19
CA GLN A 71 6.50 22.02 11.15
C GLN A 71 5.45 20.90 11.17
N THR A 72 4.17 21.25 11.20
CA THR A 72 3.08 20.27 11.23
C THR A 72 3.00 19.48 9.93
N THR A 73 3.16 20.14 8.78
CA THR A 73 3.19 19.45 7.48
C THR A 73 4.38 18.52 7.37
N PHE A 74 5.56 18.92 7.84
CA PHE A 74 6.75 18.07 7.87
C PHE A 74 6.54 16.80 8.69
N TYR A 75 5.99 16.92 9.92
CA TYR A 75 5.72 15.74 10.76
C TYR A 75 4.71 14.78 10.13
N MET A 76 3.62 15.30 9.56
CA MET A 76 2.63 14.46 8.90
C MET A 76 3.23 13.75 7.67
N LEU A 77 4.05 14.44 6.89
CA LEU A 77 4.71 13.88 5.72
C LEU A 77 5.70 12.78 6.12
N ASP A 78 6.51 13.00 7.17
CA ASP A 78 7.45 12.00 7.69
C ASP A 78 6.74 10.73 8.15
N GLU A 79 5.60 10.85 8.85
CA GLU A 79 4.82 9.69 9.27
C GLU A 79 4.30 8.87 8.08
N VAL A 80 3.77 9.56 7.05
CA VAL A 80 3.30 8.92 5.83
C VAL A 80 4.43 8.22 5.10
N ILE A 81 5.60 8.86 4.96
CA ILE A 81 6.79 8.26 4.34
C ILE A 81 7.22 7.01 5.11
N LYS A 82 7.28 7.05 6.43
CA LYS A 82 7.61 5.89 7.27
C LYS A 82 6.59 4.76 7.09
N SER A 83 5.30 5.09 7.01
CA SER A 83 4.25 4.11 6.73
C SER A 83 4.42 3.47 5.36
N LEU A 84 4.71 4.27 4.33
CA LEU A 84 4.94 3.81 2.97
C LEU A 84 6.18 2.91 2.88
N ASN A 85 7.30 3.31 3.48
CA ASN A 85 8.52 2.50 3.52
C ASN A 85 8.28 1.13 4.19
N ARG A 86 7.52 1.09 5.29
CA ARG A 86 7.14 -0.19 5.93
C ARG A 86 6.29 -1.05 5.00
N ARG A 87 5.37 -0.46 4.24
CA ARG A 87 4.54 -1.18 3.26
C ARG A 87 5.38 -1.73 2.12
N VAL A 88 6.26 -0.92 1.54
CA VAL A 88 7.20 -1.33 0.48
C VAL A 88 8.06 -2.49 0.97
N ASN A 89 8.68 -2.36 2.14
CA ASN A 89 9.51 -3.44 2.69
C ASN A 89 8.71 -4.73 2.95
N SER A 90 7.46 -4.61 3.43
CA SER A 90 6.59 -5.78 3.62
C SER A 90 6.26 -6.46 2.29
N LEU A 91 6.01 -5.67 1.24
CA LEU A 91 5.74 -6.19 -0.10
C LEU A 91 6.96 -6.93 -0.65
N GLU A 92 8.13 -6.31 -0.60
CA GLU A 92 9.38 -6.86 -1.13
C GLU A 92 9.84 -8.11 -0.39
N GLN A 93 9.83 -8.09 0.94
CA GLN A 93 10.44 -9.16 1.73
C GLN A 93 9.46 -10.28 2.10
N MET A 94 8.15 -10.01 2.16
CA MET A 94 7.17 -10.99 2.62
C MET A 94 6.15 -11.38 1.55
N TYR A 95 5.46 -10.40 0.94
CA TYR A 95 4.33 -10.71 0.04
C TYR A 95 4.78 -11.23 -1.32
N ILE A 96 5.72 -10.55 -2.00
CA ILE A 96 6.23 -10.98 -3.30
C ILE A 96 6.81 -12.40 -3.22
N PRO A 97 7.73 -12.72 -2.28
CA PRO A 97 8.28 -14.07 -2.18
C PRO A 97 7.22 -15.13 -1.82
N LYS A 98 6.17 -14.76 -1.07
CA LYS A 98 5.08 -15.68 -0.75
C LYS A 98 4.23 -16.02 -1.98
N VAL A 99 3.95 -15.02 -2.82
CA VAL A 99 3.22 -15.22 -4.07
C VAL A 99 4.05 -16.07 -5.03
N GLU A 100 5.34 -15.77 -5.20
CA GLU A 100 6.25 -16.56 -6.04
C GLU A 100 6.33 -18.03 -5.60
N ARG A 101 6.46 -18.30 -4.29
CA ARG A 101 6.39 -19.68 -3.77
C ARG A 101 5.08 -20.38 -4.09
N THR A 102 3.97 -19.64 -4.06
CA THR A 102 2.65 -20.19 -4.38
C THR A 102 2.53 -20.53 -5.85
N ILE A 103 3.05 -19.66 -6.74
CA ILE A 103 3.11 -19.92 -8.18
C ILE A 103 3.93 -21.18 -8.45
N ASN A 104 5.16 -21.25 -7.93
CA ASN A 104 6.04 -22.41 -8.11
C ASN A 104 5.42 -23.71 -7.58
N TYR A 105 4.65 -23.65 -6.48
CA TYR A 105 3.94 -24.81 -5.96
C TYR A 105 2.86 -25.30 -6.93
N ILE A 106 2.07 -24.37 -7.49
CA ILE A 106 1.01 -24.70 -8.45
C ILE A 106 1.62 -25.30 -9.72
N GLU A 107 2.70 -24.71 -10.24
CA GLU A 107 3.41 -25.22 -11.43
C GLU A 107 3.94 -26.65 -11.19
N ASN A 108 4.62 -26.89 -10.07
CA ASN A 108 5.12 -28.22 -9.73
C ASN A 108 4.00 -29.26 -9.58
N GLU A 109 2.87 -28.89 -8.98
CA GLU A 109 1.70 -29.78 -8.87
C GLU A 109 1.06 -30.08 -10.23
N MET A 110 1.01 -29.09 -11.12
CA MET A 110 0.53 -29.29 -12.49
C MET A 110 1.44 -30.25 -13.25
N ASP A 111 2.75 -30.03 -13.22
CA ASP A 111 3.73 -30.88 -13.90
C ASP A 111 3.69 -32.33 -13.37
N GLU A 112 3.56 -32.53 -12.06
CA GLU A 112 3.48 -33.86 -11.48
C GLU A 112 2.16 -34.56 -11.85
N ARG A 113 1.05 -33.82 -11.94
CA ARG A 113 -0.22 -34.37 -12.45
C ARG A 113 -0.12 -34.80 -13.92
N GLU A 114 0.45 -33.95 -14.78
CA GLU A 114 0.68 -34.28 -16.19
C GLU A 114 1.60 -35.50 -16.34
N ARG A 115 2.66 -35.57 -15.53
CA ARG A 115 3.56 -36.72 -15.48
C ARG A 115 2.83 -38.00 -15.08
N GLN A 116 1.99 -37.97 -14.04
CA GLN A 116 1.21 -39.14 -13.62
C GLN A 116 0.26 -39.62 -14.73
N ASP A 117 -0.41 -38.70 -15.41
CA ASP A 117 -1.32 -39.04 -16.50
C ASP A 117 -0.56 -39.60 -17.72
N PHE A 118 0.62 -39.08 -18.03
CA PHE A 118 1.50 -39.65 -19.04
C PHE A 118 1.87 -41.11 -18.73
N PHE A 119 2.26 -41.41 -17.48
CA PHE A 119 2.58 -42.79 -17.08
C PHE A 119 1.36 -43.71 -17.15
N ARG A 120 0.17 -43.24 -16.74
CA ARG A 120 -1.07 -44.02 -16.86
C ARG A 120 -1.37 -44.37 -18.31
N LEU A 121 -1.31 -43.39 -19.22
CA LEU A 121 -1.54 -43.60 -20.64
C LEU A 121 -0.53 -44.56 -21.26
N LYS A 122 0.77 -44.41 -20.92
CA LYS A 122 1.83 -45.31 -21.38
C LYS A 122 1.58 -46.75 -20.95
N LYS A 123 1.19 -46.98 -19.68
CA LYS A 123 0.89 -48.33 -19.17
C LYS A 123 -0.31 -48.96 -19.87
N ILE A 124 -1.36 -48.17 -20.16
CA ILE A 124 -2.52 -48.65 -20.92
C ILE A 124 -2.11 -49.07 -22.34
N GLN A 125 -1.27 -48.27 -23.01
CA GLN A 125 -0.75 -48.61 -24.33
C GLN A 125 0.11 -49.89 -24.32
N GLU A 126 0.96 -50.07 -23.31
CA GLU A 126 1.76 -51.29 -23.16
C GLU A 126 0.89 -52.54 -22.95
N ILE A 127 -0.17 -52.44 -22.14
CA ILE A 127 -1.12 -53.55 -21.94
C ILE A 127 -1.84 -53.87 -23.25
N LYS A 128 -2.38 -52.86 -23.96
CA LYS A 128 -3.04 -53.04 -25.25
C LYS A 128 -2.10 -53.70 -26.27
N LYS A 129 -0.84 -53.28 -26.34
CA LYS A 129 0.15 -53.87 -27.24
C LYS A 129 0.41 -55.35 -26.91
N LYS A 130 0.65 -55.68 -25.63
CA LYS A 130 0.84 -57.07 -25.18
C LYS A 130 -0.37 -57.95 -25.48
N ASP A 131 -1.58 -57.43 -25.31
CA ASP A 131 -2.81 -58.17 -25.62
C ASP A 131 -2.98 -58.40 -27.13
N MET A 132 -2.61 -57.42 -27.97
CA MET A 132 -2.57 -57.60 -29.42
C MET A 132 -1.53 -58.65 -29.83
N ASP A 133 -0.32 -58.61 -29.27
CA ASP A 133 0.74 -59.58 -29.57
C ASP A 133 0.32 -61.00 -29.17
N ARG A 134 -0.33 -61.17 -28.01
CA ARG A 134 -0.89 -62.46 -27.57
C ARG A 134 -1.99 -62.96 -28.50
N ARG A 135 -2.89 -62.08 -28.95
CA ARG A 135 -3.95 -62.43 -29.92
C ARG A 135 -3.35 -62.83 -31.26
N ALA A 136 -2.33 -62.13 -31.75
CA ALA A 136 -1.62 -62.47 -32.98
C ALA A 136 -0.96 -63.85 -32.88
N GLN A 137 -0.29 -64.15 -31.76
CA GLN A 137 0.30 -65.48 -31.50
C GLN A 137 -0.75 -66.59 -31.43
N ALA A 138 -1.91 -66.32 -30.82
CA ALA A 138 -3.01 -67.28 -30.76
C ALA A 138 -3.62 -67.55 -32.15
N ILE A 139 -3.76 -66.52 -32.98
CA ILE A 139 -4.24 -66.65 -34.37
C ILE A 139 -3.23 -67.43 -35.23
N ASP A 140 -1.93 -67.13 -35.12
CA ASP A 140 -0.88 -67.86 -35.83
C ASP A 140 -0.87 -69.35 -35.44
N LYS A 141 -1.02 -69.64 -34.14
CA LYS A 141 -1.12 -71.02 -33.64
C LYS A 141 -2.36 -71.75 -34.18
N TRP A 142 -3.52 -71.10 -34.19
CA TRP A 142 -4.76 -71.67 -34.72
C TRP A 142 -4.70 -71.92 -36.24
N ASN A 143 -4.03 -71.04 -36.99
CA ASN A 143 -3.82 -71.23 -38.43
C ASN A 143 -2.89 -72.43 -38.71
N LYS A 144 -1.78 -72.56 -37.99
CA LYS A 144 -0.87 -73.71 -38.10
C LYS A 144 -1.55 -75.03 -37.77
N GLU A 145 -2.35 -75.05 -36.69
CA GLU A 145 -3.13 -76.24 -36.31
C GLU A 145 -4.16 -76.63 -37.39
N LYS A 146 -4.73 -75.65 -38.11
CA LYS A 146 -5.63 -75.92 -39.23
C LYS A 146 -4.94 -76.39 -40.50
N GLU A 147 -3.73 -75.91 -40.78
CA GLU A 147 -2.94 -76.38 -41.92
C GLU A 147 -2.50 -77.83 -41.71
N SER A 148 -2.06 -78.19 -40.50
CA SER A 148 -1.73 -79.59 -40.15
C SER A 148 -2.92 -80.55 -40.18
N GLN A 149 -4.16 -80.05 -40.09
CA GLN A 149 -5.38 -80.84 -40.24
C GLN A 149 -5.87 -80.97 -41.70
N LYS A 150 -5.33 -80.18 -42.63
CA LYS A 150 -5.64 -80.27 -44.07
C LYS A 150 -4.65 -81.13 -44.86
N GLU A 151 -3.45 -81.36 -44.32
CA GLU A 151 -2.42 -82.23 -44.92
C GLU A 151 -2.50 -83.70 -44.50
N ASN A 152 -3.43 -84.05 -43.59
CA ASN A 152 -3.84 -85.44 -43.28
C ASN A 152 -5.24 -85.71 -43.86
#